data_AF-A0A7R9VD27-F1
#
_entry.id   AF-A0A7R9VD27-F1
#
_cell.length_a   1.000
_cell.length_b   1.000
_cell.length_c   1.000
_cell.angle_alpha   90.00
_cell.angle_beta   90.00
_cell.angle_gamma   90.00
#
_symmetry.space_group_name_H-M   'P 1'
#
loop_
_entity.id
_entity.type
_entity.pdbx_description
1 polymer ?
#
loop_
_entity_poly.entity_id
_entity_poly.type
_entity_poly.pdbx_seq_one_letter_code
_entity_poly.pdbx_strand_id
1 'polypeptide(L)'
;FTHQIVPEAINEGKRVLISSSENAIRGLLMHLCDIPESEITGLEIPNGLPIIFDVKSKCVKLLDDGSGIDPLEKYNFGAAGSYLFKPCTNEDGTPDEECDISFMSSNYPLSEEERKTVELIKGSATETLAA
;
A
#
# COMPACT_ATOMS: atom_id res chain seq x y z
N PHE A 1 -2.30 -10.99 17.96
CA PHE A 1 -1.39 -11.00 16.80
C PHE A 1 -0.18 -11.90 17.04
N THR A 2 0.73 -11.55 17.94
CA THR A 2 2.01 -12.26 18.16
C THR A 2 1.90 -13.72 18.61
N HIS A 3 0.95 -14.05 19.48
CA HIS A 3 0.87 -15.39 20.08
C HIS A 3 0.13 -16.45 19.26
N GLN A 4 -0.69 -16.04 18.27
CA GLN A 4 -1.56 -16.94 17.51
C GLN A 4 -1.39 -16.72 16.01
N ILE A 5 -1.68 -15.50 15.53
CA ILE A 5 -1.68 -15.17 14.10
C ILE A 5 -0.28 -15.36 13.49
N VAL A 6 0.77 -14.85 14.15
CA VAL A 6 2.14 -14.97 13.64
C VAL A 6 2.59 -16.43 13.55
N PRO A 7 2.61 -17.23 14.64
CA PRO A 7 3.11 -18.60 14.59
C PRO A 7 2.25 -19.54 13.74
N GLU A 8 0.93 -19.41 13.76
CA GLU A 8 0.02 -20.37 13.12
C GLU A 8 -0.30 -20.05 11.66
N ALA A 9 -0.10 -18.80 11.21
CA ALA A 9 -0.48 -18.39 9.86
C ALA A 9 0.65 -17.67 9.11
N ILE A 10 1.22 -16.61 9.69
CA ILE A 10 2.23 -15.80 8.98
C ILE A 10 3.49 -16.62 8.72
N ASN A 11 3.98 -17.36 9.73
CA ASN A 11 5.16 -18.23 9.58
C ASN A 11 4.92 -19.38 8.60
N GLU A 12 3.67 -19.78 8.36
CA GLU A 12 3.30 -20.77 7.35
C GLU A 12 3.09 -20.16 5.95
N GLY A 13 3.36 -18.85 5.78
CA GLY A 13 3.19 -18.14 4.51
C GLY A 13 1.72 -17.90 4.14
N LYS A 14 0.79 -18.01 5.08
CA LYS A 14 -0.64 -17.80 4.84
C LYS A 14 -0.99 -16.31 4.89
N ARG A 15 -1.93 -15.91 4.04
CA ARG A 15 -2.56 -14.58 4.11
C ARG A 15 -3.70 -14.61 5.14
N VAL A 16 -3.77 -13.59 5.99
CA VAL A 16 -4.74 -13.50 7.08
C VAL A 16 -5.68 -12.33 6.82
N LEU A 17 -6.99 -12.60 6.82
CA LEU A 17 -8.02 -11.57 6.81
C LEU A 17 -8.51 -11.35 8.24
N ILE A 18 -8.51 -10.10 8.69
CA ILE A 18 -9.02 -9.70 10.00
C ILE A 18 -10.23 -8.80 9.77
N SER A 19 -11.39 -9.20 10.28
CA SER A 19 -12.62 -8.39 10.29
C SER A 19 -13.04 -8.17 11.73
N SER A 20 -13.06 -6.91 12.18
CA SER A 20 -13.38 -6.56 13.56
C SER A 20 -13.97 -5.14 13.64
N SER A 21 -14.23 -4.67 14.85
CA SER A 21 -14.66 -3.29 15.08
C SER A 21 -13.49 -2.31 14.98
N GLU A 22 -13.81 -1.04 14.76
CA GLU A 22 -12.84 0.03 14.60
C GLU A 22 -11.83 0.11 15.76
N ASN A 23 -12.30 0.11 17.01
CA ASN A 23 -11.42 0.20 18.18
C ASN A 23 -10.45 -0.99 18.31
N ALA A 24 -10.89 -2.18 17.91
CA ALA A 24 -10.02 -3.36 17.92
C ALA A 24 -8.93 -3.25 16.83
N ILE A 25 -9.29 -2.75 15.64
CA ILE A 25 -8.34 -2.50 14.55
C ILE A 25 -7.37 -1.39 14.92
N ARG A 26 -7.84 -0.29 15.53
CA ARG A 26 -6.97 0.78 16.05
C ARG A 26 -5.95 0.23 17.05
N GLY A 27 -6.40 -0.56 18.03
CA GLY A 27 -5.49 -1.20 19.00
C GLY A 27 -4.47 -2.13 18.35
N LEU A 28 -4.86 -2.85 17.29
CA LEU A 28 -3.94 -3.67 16.50
C LEU A 28 -2.92 -2.81 15.74
N LEU A 29 -3.37 -1.76 15.04
CA LEU A 29 -2.50 -0.86 14.27
C LEU A 29 -1.58 -0.03 15.16
N MET A 30 -2.03 0.32 16.37
CA MET A 30 -1.19 0.95 17.39
C MET A 30 0.06 0.11 17.67
N HIS A 31 -0.12 -1.21 17.81
CA HIS A 31 0.97 -2.14 18.03
C HIS A 31 1.80 -2.41 16.76
N LEU A 32 1.17 -2.46 15.58
CA LEU A 32 1.86 -2.82 14.33
C LEU A 32 2.63 -1.67 13.68
N CYS A 33 2.14 -0.44 13.81
CA CYS A 33 2.68 0.76 13.15
C CYS A 33 3.43 1.69 14.13
N ASP A 34 3.60 1.26 15.38
CA ASP A 34 4.21 2.03 16.47
C ASP A 34 3.56 3.42 16.61
N ILE A 35 2.22 3.45 16.70
CA ILE A 35 1.45 4.69 16.86
C ILE A 35 1.45 5.06 18.35
N PRO A 36 1.83 6.29 18.73
CA PRO A 36 1.79 6.71 20.13
C PRO A 36 0.37 6.65 20.70
N GLU A 37 0.22 6.26 21.97
CA GLU A 37 -1.07 6.20 22.64
C GLU A 37 -1.80 7.55 22.70
N SER A 38 -1.06 8.66 22.72
CA SER A 38 -1.66 10.01 22.67
C SER A 38 -2.32 10.30 21.32
N GLU A 39 -1.79 9.73 20.24
CA GLU A 39 -2.21 10.00 18.86
C GLU A 39 -3.30 9.03 18.38
N ILE A 40 -3.42 7.84 18.98
CA ILE A 40 -4.37 6.79 18.52
C ILE A 40 -5.83 7.26 18.48
N THR A 41 -6.17 8.24 19.33
CA THR A 41 -7.53 8.81 19.36
C THR A 41 -7.85 9.62 18.11
N GLY A 42 -6.83 10.22 17.48
CA GLY A 42 -6.92 10.97 16.24
C GLY A 42 -6.80 10.11 14.97
N LEU A 43 -6.68 8.79 15.09
CA LEU A 43 -6.69 7.87 13.96
C LEU A 43 -8.12 7.49 13.61
N GLU A 44 -8.53 7.63 12.36
CA GLU A 44 -9.83 7.15 11.86
C GLU A 44 -9.62 6.00 10.87
N ILE A 45 -10.48 4.98 10.91
CA ILE A 45 -10.43 3.85 9.97
C ILE A 45 -11.73 3.82 9.17
N PRO A 46 -11.72 4.18 7.87
CA PRO A 46 -12.91 4.17 7.03
C PRO A 46 -13.57 2.79 6.97
N ASN A 47 -14.90 2.76 7.05
CA ASN A 47 -15.66 1.53 6.90
C ASN A 47 -15.64 1.04 5.45
N GLY A 48 -15.47 -0.27 5.27
CA GLY A 48 -15.52 -0.91 3.95
C GLY A 48 -14.29 -0.67 3.09
N LEU A 49 -13.20 -0.10 3.64
CA LEU A 49 -11.91 0.02 2.96
C LEU A 49 -10.96 -1.09 3.44
N PRO A 50 -10.60 -2.06 2.58
CA PRO A 50 -9.59 -3.05 2.92
C PRO A 50 -8.21 -2.40 3.05
N ILE A 51 -7.54 -2.65 4.17
CA ILE A 51 -6.18 -2.20 4.45
C ILE A 51 -5.26 -3.41 4.46
N ILE A 52 -4.15 -3.35 3.72
CA ILE A 52 -3.16 -4.42 3.65
C ILE A 52 -2.00 -4.03 4.56
N PHE A 53 -1.68 -4.88 5.54
CA PHE A 53 -0.47 -4.75 6.33
C PHE A 53 0.55 -5.80 5.88
N ASP A 54 1.71 -5.33 5.44
CA ASP A 54 2.84 -6.18 5.09
C ASP A 54 3.68 -6.44 6.34
N VAL A 55 3.72 -7.70 6.78
CA VAL A 55 4.43 -8.07 8.01
C VAL A 55 5.96 -7.99 7.83
N LYS A 56 6.46 -8.18 6.60
CA LYS A 56 7.91 -8.18 6.33
C LYS A 56 8.44 -6.75 6.34
N SER A 57 7.82 -5.88 5.55
CA SER A 57 8.24 -4.48 5.44
C SER A 57 7.63 -3.56 6.51
N LYS A 58 6.76 -4.11 7.36
CA LYS A 58 6.07 -3.42 8.47
C LYS A 58 5.37 -2.13 8.03
N CYS A 59 4.72 -2.17 6.88
CA CYS A 59 4.04 -1.00 6.32
C CYS A 59 2.62 -1.31 5.87
N VAL A 60 1.82 -0.25 5.77
CA VAL A 60 0.42 -0.30 5.35
C VAL A 60 0.31 0.10 3.89
N LYS A 61 -0.45 -0.68 3.12
CA LYS A 61 -0.77 -0.47 1.71
C LYS A 61 -2.28 -0.36 1.52
N LEU A 62 -2.70 0.51 0.62
CA LEU A 62 -4.08 0.59 0.14
C LEU A 62 -4.15 0.01 -1.27
N LEU A 63 -5.27 -0.64 -1.57
CA LEU A 63 -5.54 -1.08 -2.93
C LEU A 63 -6.08 0.09 -3.75
N ASP A 64 -5.60 0.20 -4.99
CA ASP A 64 -6.25 1.02 -6.00
C ASP A 64 -7.63 0.44 -6.29
N ASP A 65 -8.65 1.30 -6.26
CA ASP A 65 -10.03 0.95 -6.57
C ASP A 65 -10.42 1.24 -8.02
N GLY A 66 -9.44 1.64 -8.85
CA GLY A 66 -9.61 1.97 -10.26
C GLY A 66 -10.29 3.32 -10.50
N SER A 67 -10.52 4.12 -9.45
CA SER A 67 -11.12 5.45 -9.60
C SER A 67 -10.14 6.49 -10.17
N GLY A 68 -8.84 6.20 -10.18
CA GLY A 68 -7.81 7.15 -10.60
C GLY A 68 -7.65 8.31 -9.62
N ILE A 69 -8.15 8.17 -8.39
CA ILE A 69 -7.98 9.12 -7.29
C ILE A 69 -7.12 8.44 -6.24
N ASP A 70 -6.13 9.16 -5.70
CA ASP A 70 -5.33 8.66 -4.59
C ASP A 70 -6.26 8.31 -3.42
N PRO A 71 -6.24 7.05 -2.91
CA PRO A 71 -7.02 6.67 -1.74
C PRO A 71 -6.82 7.60 -0.53
N LEU A 72 -5.66 8.22 -0.38
CA LEU A 72 -5.37 9.19 0.69
C LEU A 72 -6.11 10.53 0.50
N GLU A 73 -6.44 10.90 -0.73
CA GLU A 73 -7.30 12.06 -1.02
C GLU A 73 -8.79 11.73 -0.87
N LYS A 74 -9.15 10.46 -1.10
CA LYS A 74 -10.55 9.99 -1.07
C LYS A 74 -11.05 9.69 0.34
N TYR A 75 -10.21 9.11 1.20
CA TYR A 75 -10.61 8.59 2.51
C TYR A 75 -10.01 9.36 3.67
N ASN A 76 -10.79 9.57 4.74
CA ASN A 76 -10.32 10.23 5.95
C ASN A 76 -9.71 9.23 6.95
N PHE A 77 -8.42 9.38 7.23
CA PHE A 77 -7.72 8.60 8.26
C PHE A 77 -7.47 9.39 9.55
N GLY A 78 -8.01 10.61 9.66
CA GLY A 78 -7.83 11.49 10.80
C GLY A 78 -6.42 12.08 10.91
N ALA A 79 -6.18 12.83 11.99
CA ALA A 79 -4.91 13.53 12.21
C ALA A 79 -3.71 12.58 12.37
N ALA A 80 -3.95 11.36 12.86
CA ALA A 80 -2.91 10.34 13.03
C ALA A 80 -2.77 9.41 11.81
N GLY A 81 -3.45 9.68 10.70
CA GLY A 81 -3.39 8.85 9.49
C GLY A 81 -1.97 8.71 8.91
N SER A 82 -1.12 9.72 9.09
CA SER A 82 0.28 9.70 8.63
C SER A 82 1.13 8.61 9.30
N TYR A 83 0.74 8.10 10.48
CA TYR A 83 1.43 7.00 11.13
C TYR A 83 1.23 5.66 10.42
N LEU A 84 0.16 5.49 9.64
CA LEU A 84 -0.10 4.26 8.89
C LEU A 84 0.77 4.17 7.64
N PHE A 85 0.90 5.27 6.90
CA PHE A 85 1.50 5.29 5.56
C PHE A 85 2.98 5.69 5.59
N LYS A 86 3.74 5.12 6.53
CA LYS A 86 5.19 5.28 6.56
C LYS A 86 5.83 4.59 5.34
N PRO A 87 6.94 5.12 4.79
CA PRO A 87 7.68 4.46 3.72
C PRO A 87 8.06 3.05 4.14
N CYS A 88 7.79 2.10 3.26
CA CYS A 88 8.13 0.71 3.49
C CYS A 88 9.64 0.50 3.39
N THR A 89 10.18 -0.36 4.26
CA THR A 89 11.60 -0.71 4.26
C THR A 89 11.78 -2.22 4.14
N ASN A 90 12.76 -2.65 3.37
CA ASN A 90 13.20 -4.05 3.32
C ASN A 90 13.78 -4.49 4.67
N GLU A 91 14.02 -5.79 4.83
CA GLU A 91 14.67 -6.37 6.01
C GLU A 91 16.05 -5.74 6.29
N ASP A 92 16.74 -5.28 5.25
CA ASP A 92 18.04 -4.61 5.31
C ASP A 92 17.94 -3.10 5.61
N GLY A 93 16.73 -2.57 5.82
CA GLY A 93 16.47 -1.15 6.10
C GLY A 93 16.55 -0.23 4.87
N THR A 94 16.83 -0.78 3.69
CA THR A 94 16.72 -0.04 2.42
C THR A 94 15.24 0.21 2.09
N PRO A 95 14.91 1.31 1.38
CA PRO A 95 13.55 1.52 0.88
C PRO A 95 13.10 0.31 0.05
N ASP A 96 11.90 -0.17 0.32
CA ASP A 96 11.28 -1.23 -0.48
C ASP A 96 10.66 -0.60 -1.73
N GLU A 97 11.39 -0.64 -2.85
CA GLU A 97 10.94 -0.10 -4.14
C GLU A 97 9.79 -0.92 -4.75
N GLU A 98 9.59 -2.18 -4.32
CA GLU A 98 8.44 -3.01 -4.73
C GLU A 98 7.19 -2.68 -3.88
N CYS A 99 7.39 -2.11 -2.69
CA CYS A 99 6.35 -1.50 -1.90
C CYS A 99 5.81 -0.19 -2.46
N ASP A 100 6.49 0.40 -3.45
CA ASP A 100 6.00 1.60 -4.11
C ASP A 100 4.77 1.23 -4.93
N ILE A 101 3.63 1.20 -4.26
CA ILE A 101 2.38 1.69 -4.83
C ILE A 101 2.56 3.17 -5.12
N SER A 102 3.47 3.48 -6.05
CA SER A 102 3.23 4.48 -7.05
C SER A 102 1.92 4.06 -7.71
N PHE A 103 0.78 4.41 -7.10
CA PHE A 103 -0.37 4.90 -7.84
C PHE A 103 0.23 5.68 -8.99
N MET A 104 -0.05 5.32 -10.24
CA MET A 104 0.62 5.84 -11.43
C MET A 104 0.47 7.36 -11.53
N SER A 105 1.16 8.08 -10.66
CA SER A 105 1.48 9.47 -10.75
C SER A 105 2.31 9.52 -12.00
N SER A 106 1.76 10.22 -12.98
CA SER A 106 2.13 10.19 -14.39
C SER A 106 3.52 10.79 -14.65
N ASN A 107 4.38 10.85 -13.65
CA ASN A 107 5.65 11.56 -13.61
C ASN A 107 6.83 10.65 -13.24
N TYR A 108 6.76 9.34 -13.52
CA TYR A 108 8.00 8.59 -13.67
C TYR A 108 8.62 8.98 -15.03
N PRO A 109 9.74 9.72 -15.07
CA PRO A 109 10.38 10.00 -16.34
C PRO A 109 10.87 8.67 -16.93
N LEU A 110 10.19 8.20 -17.97
CA LEU A 110 10.60 7.01 -18.72
C LEU A 110 12.09 7.12 -19.04
N SER A 111 12.84 6.07 -18.71
CA SER A 111 14.23 5.94 -19.14
C SER A 111 14.33 5.96 -20.66
N GLU A 112 15.51 6.27 -21.19
CA GLU A 112 15.74 6.32 -22.65
C GLU A 112 15.44 4.97 -23.34
N GLU A 113 15.59 3.86 -22.64
CA GLU A 113 15.25 2.52 -23.16
C GLU A 113 13.74 2.30 -23.23
N GLU A 114 13.01 2.71 -22.19
CA GLU A 114 11.54 2.62 -22.17
C GLU A 114 10.92 3.55 -23.21
N ARG A 115 11.48 4.75 -23.42
CA ARG A 115 11.05 5.68 -24.48
C ARG A 115 11.18 5.08 -25.87
N LYS A 116 12.34 4.47 -26.17
CA LYS A 116 12.57 3.78 -27.45
C LYS A 116 11.59 2.64 -27.66
N THR A 117 11.30 1.88 -26.60
CA THR A 117 10.34 0.77 -26.66
C THR A 117 8.93 1.27 -26.96
N VAL A 118 8.51 2.37 -26.32
CA VAL A 118 7.22 3.01 -26.58
C VAL A 118 7.13 3.54 -28.02
N GLU A 119 8.20 4.14 -28.55
CA GLU A 119 8.25 4.59 -29.95
C GLU A 119 8.14 3.43 -30.95
N LEU A 120 8.82 2.31 -30.68
CA LEU A 120 8.73 1.09 -31.51
C LEU A 120 7.30 0.52 -31.55
N ILE A 121 6.61 0.48 -30.40
CA ILE A 121 5.23 -0.01 -30.30
C ILE A 121 4.27 0.93 -31.05
N LYS A 122 4.46 2.25 -30.93
CA LYS A 122 3.65 3.23 -31.67
C LYS A 122 3.87 3.18 -33.17
N GLY A 123 5.10 2.90 -33.62
CA GLY A 123 5.43 2.74 -35.03
C GLY A 123 4.82 1.49 -35.68
N SER A 124 4.76 0.35 -34.96
CA SER A 124 4.19 -0.88 -35.52
C SER A 124 2.66 -0.86 -35.60
N ALA A 125 2.00 -0.09 -34.74
CA ALA A 125 0.54 0.06 -34.75
C ALA A 125 0.00 0.78 -36.01
N THR A 126 0.81 1.62 -36.66
CA THR A 126 0.39 2.36 -37.86
C THR A 126 0.47 1.56 -39.17
N GLU A 127 1.19 0.45 -39.23
CA GLU A 127 1.31 -0.35 -40.47
C GLU A 127 0.23 -1.43 -40.63
N THR A 128 -0.60 -1.70 -39.61
CA THR A 128 -1.62 -2.77 -39.71
C THR A 128 -3.01 -2.26 -40.12
N LEU A 129 -3.20 -0.94 -40.28
CA LEU A 129 -4.49 -0.30 -40.65
C LEU A 129 -4.53 0.22 -42.09
N ALA A 130 -3.52 -0.09 -42.91
CA ALA A 130 -3.49 0.25 -44.33
C ALA A 130 -3.29 -1.01 -45.19
N ALA A 131 -4.28 -1.91 -45.17
CA ALA A 131 -4.46 -2.96 -46.18
C ALA A 131 -5.95 -3.28 -46.35
#